data_AF-A0A0G0EJM1-F1
#
_entry.id   AF-A0A0G0EJM1-F1
#
_cell.length_a   1.000
_cell.length_b   1.000
_cell.length_c   1.000
_cell.angle_alpha   90.00
_cell.angle_beta   90.00
_cell.angle_gamma   90.00
#
_symmetry.space_group_name_H-M   'P 1'
#
loop_
_entity.id
_entity.type
_entity.pdbx_description
1 polymer ?
#
loop_
_entity_poly.entity_id
_entity_poly.type
_entity_poly.pdbx_seq_one_letter_code
_entity_poly.pdbx_strand_id
1 'polypeptide(L)'
;MDNPEATEGGSIVFNKKIVLSELRSVNARSLMSLYVSQALLFLGVLLILGNNLDLIVPGSYFGALSWLTLVVFSIGIYINFVSIPYLYFSSFNNFKSNNDFWDRETFWILPLFFFGTFFLRSSEISVAFAMLAVSVFVITIVHVKFFLEARKILANNMEKSLAGYGQYFVTLKYLSAYYLILLILLISYNPLQHFFIWIRLNM
;
A
#
# COMPACT_ATOMS: atom_id res chain seq x y z
N MET A 1 18.08 28.98 -43.56
CA MET A 1 19.11 28.09 -42.99
C MET A 1 19.65 28.81 -41.78
N ASP A 2 19.10 28.53 -40.60
CA ASP A 2 19.61 29.08 -39.34
C ASP A 2 19.93 27.88 -38.43
N ASN A 3 21.22 27.69 -38.19
CA ASN A 3 21.76 26.74 -37.24
C ASN A 3 21.61 27.32 -35.82
N PRO A 4 21.10 26.58 -34.83
CA PRO A 4 21.33 26.93 -33.45
C PRO A 4 22.66 26.30 -32.99
N GLU A 5 23.58 27.17 -32.59
CA GLU A 5 24.81 26.82 -31.91
C GLU A 5 24.50 26.14 -30.57
N ALA A 6 25.12 24.99 -30.35
CA ALA A 6 25.11 24.30 -29.08
C ALA A 6 26.11 24.98 -28.12
N THR A 7 25.63 25.71 -27.12
CA THR A 7 26.43 26.10 -25.96
C THR A 7 26.43 24.96 -24.94
N GLU A 8 27.61 24.39 -24.72
CA GLU A 8 27.96 23.51 -23.62
C GLU A 8 27.62 24.13 -22.26
N GLY A 9 27.02 23.35 -21.35
CA GLY A 9 26.92 23.70 -19.93
C GLY A 9 25.54 24.14 -19.40
N GLY A 10 24.48 24.07 -20.19
CA GLY A 10 23.11 24.33 -19.71
C GLY A 10 22.38 23.04 -19.34
N SER A 11 22.10 22.84 -18.05
CA SER A 11 21.05 21.94 -17.57
C SER A 11 19.79 22.15 -18.42
N ILE A 12 19.52 21.22 -19.35
CA ILE A 12 18.27 21.17 -20.08
C ILE A 12 17.25 20.69 -19.06
N VAL A 13 16.68 21.64 -18.31
CA VAL A 13 15.46 21.42 -17.54
C VAL A 13 14.40 21.05 -18.58
N PHE A 14 14.17 19.75 -18.75
CA PHE A 14 13.04 19.21 -19.48
C PHE A 14 11.76 19.61 -18.72
N ASN A 15 11.33 20.85 -18.90
CA ASN A 15 10.01 21.31 -18.54
C ASN A 15 9.03 20.77 -19.59
N LYS A 16 8.91 19.44 -19.67
CA LYS A 16 7.85 18.80 -20.42
C LYS A 16 6.58 19.14 -19.64
N LYS A 17 5.84 20.17 -20.09
CA LYS A 17 4.44 20.32 -19.73
C LYS A 17 3.78 19.00 -20.12
N ILE A 18 3.57 18.13 -19.14
CA ILE A 18 2.84 16.88 -19.32
C ILE A 18 1.44 17.33 -19.71
N VAL A 19 1.16 17.25 -21.01
CA VAL A 19 -0.17 17.51 -21.52
C VAL A 19 -1.07 16.49 -20.83
N LEU A 20 -2.13 16.94 -20.17
CA LEU A 20 -3.10 16.06 -19.52
C LEU A 20 -3.71 15.01 -20.47
N SER A 21 -3.50 15.13 -21.78
CA SER A 21 -3.86 14.16 -22.81
C SER A 21 -2.84 13.03 -23.01
N GLU A 22 -1.62 13.11 -22.47
CA GLU A 22 -0.65 11.98 -22.43
C GLU A 22 -0.89 11.06 -21.22
N LEU A 23 -1.82 11.39 -20.31
CA LEU A 23 -2.35 10.44 -19.32
C LEU A 23 -3.12 9.36 -20.07
N ARG A 24 -2.41 8.29 -20.43
CA ARG A 24 -2.96 7.00 -20.84
C ARG A 24 -4.16 6.71 -19.93
N SER A 25 -5.35 6.55 -20.52
CA SER A 25 -6.61 6.50 -19.78
C SER A 25 -6.52 5.52 -18.60
N VAL A 26 -6.41 6.05 -17.39
CA VAL A 26 -6.36 5.24 -16.17
C VAL A 26 -7.70 4.51 -16.06
N ASN A 27 -7.64 3.20 -15.86
CA ASN A 27 -8.86 2.41 -15.70
C ASN A 27 -9.63 2.93 -14.46
N ALA A 28 -10.86 3.40 -14.67
CA ALA A 28 -11.69 3.97 -13.62
C ALA A 28 -11.88 2.99 -12.44
N ARG A 29 -11.91 1.67 -12.70
CA ARG A 29 -12.03 0.64 -11.66
C ARG A 29 -10.78 0.58 -10.78
N SER A 30 -9.59 0.60 -11.38
CA SER A 30 -8.30 0.64 -10.66
C SER A 30 -8.22 1.88 -9.78
N LEU A 31 -8.56 3.04 -10.35
CA LEU A 31 -8.58 4.32 -9.64
C LEU A 31 -9.56 4.29 -8.46
N MET A 32 -10.79 3.82 -8.68
CA MET A 32 -11.79 3.70 -7.63
C MET A 32 -11.35 2.75 -6.51
N SER A 33 -10.80 1.59 -6.83
CA SER A 33 -10.32 0.64 -5.83
C SER A 33 -9.20 1.21 -4.96
N LEU A 34 -8.29 1.98 -5.57
CA LEU A 34 -7.19 2.60 -4.86
C LEU A 34 -7.72 3.65 -3.87
N TYR A 35 -8.62 4.53 -4.33
CA TYR A 35 -9.21 5.56 -3.46
C TYR A 35 -10.08 4.97 -2.34
N VAL A 36 -10.85 3.91 -2.61
CA VAL A 36 -11.62 3.21 -1.57
C VAL A 36 -10.66 2.61 -0.53
N SER A 37 -9.57 1.99 -0.97
CA SER A 37 -8.58 1.40 -0.05
C SER A 37 -7.90 2.47 0.80
N GLN A 38 -7.53 3.61 0.22
CA GLN A 38 -6.98 4.75 0.93
C GLN A 38 -7.97 5.34 1.93
N ALA A 39 -9.22 5.56 1.51
CA ALA A 39 -10.27 6.11 2.37
C ALA A 39 -10.53 5.21 3.59
N LEU A 40 -10.56 3.89 3.40
CA LEU A 40 -10.69 2.93 4.50
C LEU A 40 -9.52 2.99 5.47
N LEU A 41 -8.28 3.07 4.96
CA LEU A 41 -7.09 3.23 5.81
C LEU A 41 -7.18 4.52 6.62
N PHE A 42 -7.43 5.65 5.97
CA PHE A 42 -7.50 6.94 6.64
C PHE A 42 -8.65 6.98 7.66
N LEU A 43 -9.81 6.42 7.32
CA LEU A 43 -10.91 6.29 8.25
C LEU A 43 -10.50 5.50 9.49
N GLY A 44 -9.86 4.34 9.32
CA GLY A 44 -9.36 3.53 10.43
C GLY A 44 -8.39 4.31 11.33
N VAL A 45 -7.42 5.02 10.74
CA VAL A 45 -6.46 5.85 11.49
C VAL A 45 -7.17 6.99 12.24
N LEU A 46 -8.10 7.70 11.60
CA LEU A 46 -8.84 8.80 12.21
C LEU A 46 -9.72 8.33 13.37
N LEU A 47 -10.34 7.16 13.25
CA LEU A 47 -11.13 6.54 14.33
C LEU A 47 -10.25 6.23 15.55
N ILE A 48 -9.06 5.65 15.33
CA ILE A 48 -8.11 5.38 16.41
C ILE A 48 -7.63 6.67 17.06
N LEU A 49 -7.25 7.67 16.25
CA LEU A 49 -6.77 8.94 16.76
C LEU A 49 -7.85 9.67 17.57
N GLY A 50 -9.06 9.81 17.01
CA GLY A 50 -10.18 10.44 17.70
C GLY A 50 -10.56 9.73 19.00
N ASN A 51 -10.40 8.41 19.07
CA ASN A 51 -10.60 7.68 20.31
C ASN A 51 -9.49 7.91 21.34
N ASN A 52 -8.22 7.93 20.93
CA ASN A 52 -7.11 8.22 21.85
C ASN A 52 -7.11 9.67 22.34
N LEU A 53 -7.79 10.58 21.64
CA LEU A 53 -8.06 11.95 22.05
C LEU A 53 -9.36 12.09 22.87
N ASP A 54 -9.97 10.97 23.31
CA ASP A 54 -11.22 10.95 24.06
C ASP A 54 -12.42 11.66 23.36
N LEU A 55 -12.38 11.81 22.03
CA LEU A 55 -13.45 12.48 21.24
C LEU A 55 -14.61 11.56 20.85
N ILE A 56 -14.38 10.24 20.77
CA ILE A 56 -15.36 9.28 20.23
C ILE A 56 -15.96 8.39 21.32
N VAL A 57 -15.11 7.66 22.07
CA VAL A 57 -15.53 6.86 23.22
C VAL A 57 -14.69 7.27 24.43
N PRO A 58 -15.11 8.29 25.20
CA PRO A 58 -14.35 8.82 26.32
C PRO A 58 -14.00 7.72 27.34
N GLY A 59 -12.74 7.69 27.77
CA GLY A 59 -12.22 6.72 28.74
C GLY A 59 -11.89 5.35 28.14
N SER A 60 -12.16 5.10 26.86
CA SER A 60 -11.78 3.89 26.14
C SER A 60 -10.44 4.08 25.40
N TYR A 61 -9.68 3.00 25.19
CA TYR A 61 -8.48 3.02 24.35
C TYR A 61 -8.64 2.04 23.19
N PHE A 62 -7.92 2.30 22.08
CA PHE A 62 -7.93 1.36 20.97
C PHE A 62 -7.25 0.06 21.37
N GLY A 63 -8.01 -1.03 21.31
CA GLY A 63 -7.63 -2.34 21.80
C GLY A 63 -8.72 -2.94 22.68
N ALA A 64 -9.28 -2.15 23.60
CA ALA A 64 -10.39 -2.57 24.44
C ALA A 64 -11.62 -2.96 23.61
N LEU A 65 -12.38 -3.95 24.07
CA LEU A 65 -13.58 -4.40 23.38
C LEU A 65 -14.64 -3.28 23.34
N SER A 66 -14.79 -2.66 22.18
CA SER A 66 -15.75 -1.58 21.92
C SER A 66 -16.28 -1.67 20.50
N TRP A 67 -17.40 -0.99 20.22
CA TRP A 67 -17.93 -0.90 18.86
C TRP A 67 -16.89 -0.30 17.89
N LEU A 68 -16.07 0.64 18.36
CA LEU A 68 -15.01 1.26 17.57
C LEU A 68 -13.93 0.24 17.21
N THR A 69 -13.47 -0.55 18.18
CA THR A 69 -12.49 -1.62 17.95
C THR A 69 -13.01 -2.64 16.95
N LEU A 70 -14.30 -2.98 17.01
CA LEU A 70 -14.96 -3.85 16.02
C LEU A 70 -14.94 -3.24 14.62
N VAL A 71 -15.27 -1.95 14.47
CA VAL A 71 -15.25 -1.25 13.17
C VAL A 71 -13.84 -1.21 12.60
N VAL A 72 -12.84 -0.81 13.39
CA VAL A 72 -11.43 -0.75 12.95
C VAL A 72 -10.90 -2.14 12.61
N PHE A 73 -11.29 -3.16 13.38
CA PHE A 73 -10.97 -4.56 13.07
C PHE A 73 -11.58 -5.00 11.74
N SER A 74 -12.85 -4.70 11.47
CA SER A 74 -13.49 -4.99 10.20
C SER A 74 -12.83 -4.26 9.03
N ILE A 75 -12.40 -3.02 9.21
CA ILE A 75 -11.59 -2.29 8.22
C ILE A 75 -10.27 -3.04 7.96
N GLY A 76 -9.59 -3.49 9.02
CA GLY A 76 -8.36 -4.29 8.91
C GLY A 76 -8.55 -5.59 8.12
N ILE A 77 -9.64 -6.32 8.38
CA ILE A 77 -10.02 -7.52 7.61
C ILE A 77 -10.21 -7.15 6.13
N TYR A 78 -11.01 -6.14 5.85
CA TYR A 78 -11.32 -5.75 4.46
C TYR A 78 -10.04 -5.34 3.71
N ILE A 79 -9.18 -4.54 4.34
CA ILE A 79 -7.92 -4.11 3.74
C ILE A 79 -7.05 -5.34 3.38
N ASN A 80 -6.84 -6.25 4.33
CA ASN A 80 -5.91 -7.35 4.13
C ASN A 80 -6.42 -8.45 3.19
N PHE A 81 -7.72 -8.75 3.22
CA PHE A 81 -8.31 -9.85 2.44
C PHE A 81 -8.91 -9.40 1.11
N VAL A 82 -9.26 -8.12 0.95
CA VAL A 82 -9.93 -7.61 -0.26
C VAL A 82 -9.07 -6.57 -0.95
N SER A 83 -8.76 -5.46 -0.29
CA SER A 83 -8.05 -4.34 -0.92
C SER A 83 -6.67 -4.73 -1.43
N ILE A 84 -5.82 -5.35 -0.59
CA ILE A 84 -4.46 -5.70 -0.99
C ILE A 84 -4.45 -6.73 -2.14
N PRO A 85 -5.18 -7.86 -2.07
CA PRO A 85 -5.26 -8.80 -3.20
C PRO A 85 -5.78 -8.16 -4.48
N TYR A 86 -6.77 -7.27 -4.37
CA TYR A 86 -7.30 -6.55 -5.53
C TYR A 86 -6.24 -5.61 -6.14
N LEU A 87 -5.52 -4.84 -5.32
CA LEU A 87 -4.46 -3.94 -5.80
C LEU A 87 -3.33 -4.70 -6.49
N TYR A 88 -2.96 -5.87 -6.01
CA TYR A 88 -2.01 -6.74 -6.72
C TYR A 88 -2.51 -7.12 -8.12
N PHE A 89 -3.77 -7.53 -8.23
CA PHE A 89 -4.37 -7.91 -9.51
C PHE A 89 -4.52 -6.71 -10.46
N SER A 90 -4.99 -5.58 -9.93
CA SER A 90 -5.15 -4.33 -10.65
C SER A 90 -3.80 -3.80 -11.15
N SER A 91 -2.79 -3.75 -10.27
CA SER A 91 -1.43 -3.33 -10.60
C SER A 91 -0.83 -4.19 -11.70
N PHE A 92 -0.95 -5.51 -11.59
CA PHE A 92 -0.46 -6.42 -12.63
C PHE A 92 -1.16 -6.24 -13.98
N ASN A 93 -2.46 -5.96 -13.99
CA ASN A 93 -3.19 -5.69 -15.22
C ASN A 93 -2.80 -4.34 -15.84
N ASN A 94 -2.65 -3.30 -15.01
CA ASN A 94 -2.17 -2.00 -15.45
C ASN A 94 -0.76 -2.12 -16.05
N PHE A 95 0.13 -2.86 -15.39
CA PHE A 95 1.45 -3.20 -15.90
C PHE A 95 1.42 -3.88 -17.27
N LYS A 96 0.63 -4.95 -17.44
CA LYS A 96 0.48 -5.63 -18.75
C LYS A 96 -0.09 -4.72 -19.84
N SER A 97 -0.90 -3.74 -19.47
CA SER A 97 -1.44 -2.73 -20.40
C SER A 97 -0.50 -1.55 -20.67
N ASN A 98 0.73 -1.60 -20.15
CA ASN A 98 1.70 -0.50 -20.18
C ASN A 98 1.15 0.80 -19.55
N ASN A 99 0.31 0.69 -18.53
CA ASN A 99 -0.23 1.84 -17.79
C ASN A 99 0.53 2.02 -16.48
N ASP A 100 1.28 3.12 -16.36
CA ASP A 100 2.16 3.42 -15.22
C ASP A 100 1.44 3.57 -13.87
N PHE A 101 0.10 3.59 -13.87
CA PHE A 101 -0.70 3.57 -12.64
C PHE A 101 -0.41 2.35 -11.74
N TRP A 102 0.15 1.27 -12.30
CA TRP A 102 0.60 0.10 -11.53
C TRP A 102 1.56 0.48 -10.40
N ASP A 103 2.41 1.50 -10.59
CA ASP A 103 3.43 1.89 -9.60
C ASP A 103 2.75 2.48 -8.36
N ARG A 104 1.77 3.36 -8.57
CA ARG A 104 0.97 3.95 -7.51
C ARG A 104 0.19 2.89 -6.73
N GLU A 105 -0.42 1.93 -7.42
CA GLU A 105 -1.12 0.82 -6.75
C GLU A 105 -0.17 -0.03 -5.92
N THR A 106 1.01 -0.38 -6.47
CA THR A 106 2.01 -1.20 -5.79
C THR A 106 2.60 -0.49 -4.58
N PHE A 107 2.83 0.82 -4.67
CA PHE A 107 3.26 1.63 -3.54
C PHE A 107 2.26 1.56 -2.38
N TRP A 108 0.96 1.74 -2.66
CA TRP A 108 -0.08 1.77 -1.63
C TRP A 108 -0.35 0.43 -0.95
N ILE A 109 0.03 -0.68 -1.58
CA ILE A 109 -0.02 -2.00 -0.94
C ILE A 109 0.79 -2.02 0.37
N LEU A 110 1.91 -1.30 0.45
CA LEU A 110 2.77 -1.33 1.64
C LEU A 110 2.14 -0.62 2.85
N PRO A 111 1.68 0.65 2.77
CA PRO A 111 0.92 1.27 3.85
C PRO A 111 -0.33 0.47 4.23
N LEU A 112 -1.06 -0.06 3.25
CA LEU A 112 -2.24 -0.89 3.51
C LEU A 112 -1.90 -2.14 4.30
N PHE A 113 -0.80 -2.82 3.93
CA PHE A 113 -0.31 -3.97 4.70
C PHE A 113 0.03 -3.58 6.12
N PHE A 114 0.80 -2.51 6.31
CA PHE A 114 1.22 -2.06 7.64
C PHE A 114 0.03 -1.72 8.55
N PHE A 115 -0.86 -0.83 8.09
CA PHE A 115 -2.00 -0.39 8.89
C PHE A 115 -3.06 -1.49 9.04
N GLY A 116 -3.32 -2.26 7.98
CA GLY A 116 -4.27 -3.37 8.03
C GLY A 116 -3.83 -4.45 9.03
N THR A 117 -2.54 -4.84 9.02
CA THR A 117 -2.00 -5.78 10.01
C THR A 117 -1.99 -5.18 11.42
N PHE A 118 -1.66 -3.90 11.58
CA PHE A 118 -1.75 -3.20 12.86
C PHE A 118 -3.19 -3.18 13.43
N PHE A 119 -4.20 -2.92 12.60
CA PHE A 119 -5.60 -2.91 13.01
C PHE A 119 -6.06 -4.27 13.55
N LEU A 120 -5.61 -5.36 12.93
CA LEU A 120 -5.85 -6.71 13.44
C LEU A 120 -5.07 -6.94 14.74
N ARG A 121 -3.75 -6.72 14.72
CA ARG A 121 -2.85 -7.05 15.84
C ARG A 121 -3.21 -6.33 17.14
N SER A 122 -3.66 -5.09 17.03
CA SER A 122 -3.90 -4.22 18.19
C SER A 122 -5.33 -4.32 18.72
N SER A 123 -6.22 -5.02 18.03
CA SER A 123 -7.54 -5.34 18.57
C SER A 123 -7.43 -6.47 19.60
N GLU A 124 -7.93 -6.29 20.82
CA GLU A 124 -8.01 -7.36 21.84
C GLU A 124 -9.17 -8.33 21.56
N ILE A 125 -9.45 -8.58 20.27
CA ILE A 125 -10.47 -9.53 19.81
C ILE A 125 -9.83 -10.92 19.78
N SER A 126 -10.49 -11.92 20.37
CA SER A 126 -9.92 -13.26 20.55
C SER A 126 -9.46 -13.94 19.25
N VAL A 127 -10.12 -13.66 18.12
CA VAL A 127 -9.78 -14.22 16.81
C VAL A 127 -8.77 -13.39 16.01
N ALA A 128 -8.37 -12.22 16.51
CA ALA A 128 -7.60 -11.25 15.72
C ALA A 128 -6.21 -11.74 15.35
N PHE A 129 -5.53 -12.45 16.25
CA PHE A 129 -4.22 -13.03 15.96
C PHE A 129 -4.29 -14.13 14.90
N ALA A 130 -5.33 -14.99 14.97
CA ALA A 130 -5.56 -16.01 13.94
C ALA A 130 -5.86 -15.35 12.58
N MET A 131 -6.72 -14.33 12.55
CA MET A 131 -7.02 -13.57 11.34
C MET A 131 -5.78 -12.85 10.77
N LEU A 132 -4.92 -12.32 11.64
CA LEU A 132 -3.63 -11.75 11.23
C LEU A 132 -2.77 -12.78 10.52
N ALA A 133 -2.54 -13.96 11.14
CA ALA A 133 -1.74 -15.02 10.55
C ALA A 133 -2.28 -15.49 9.19
N VAL A 134 -3.60 -15.71 9.11
CA VAL A 134 -4.25 -16.08 7.84
C VAL A 134 -4.11 -14.98 6.79
N SER A 135 -4.25 -13.71 7.19
CA SER A 135 -4.12 -12.58 6.26
C SER A 135 -2.71 -12.45 5.69
N VAL A 136 -1.68 -12.60 6.54
CA VAL A 136 -0.27 -12.61 6.12
C VAL A 136 -0.01 -13.76 5.14
N PHE A 137 -0.57 -14.93 5.42
CA PHE A 137 -0.47 -16.08 4.52
C PHE A 137 -1.12 -15.82 3.15
N VAL A 138 -2.35 -15.27 3.13
CA VAL A 138 -3.04 -14.90 1.87
C VAL A 138 -2.25 -13.88 1.07
N ILE A 139 -1.79 -12.80 1.72
CA ILE A 139 -0.99 -11.76 1.06
C ILE A 139 0.32 -12.33 0.53
N THR A 140 0.96 -13.25 1.25
CA THR A 140 2.17 -13.94 0.80
C THR A 140 1.91 -14.78 -0.45
N ILE A 141 0.82 -15.57 -0.47
CA ILE A 141 0.44 -16.36 -1.67
C ILE A 141 0.21 -15.45 -2.87
N VAL A 142 -0.56 -14.38 -2.67
CA VAL A 142 -0.85 -13.40 -3.73
C VAL A 142 0.44 -12.77 -4.24
N HIS A 143 1.30 -12.32 -3.34
CA HIS A 143 2.59 -11.73 -3.68
C HIS A 143 3.47 -12.70 -4.48
N VAL A 144 3.64 -13.93 -4.00
CA VAL A 144 4.43 -14.97 -4.69
C VAL A 144 3.87 -15.25 -6.09
N LYS A 145 2.55 -15.36 -6.23
CA LYS A 145 1.90 -15.55 -7.53
C LYS A 145 2.29 -14.44 -8.51
N PHE A 146 2.11 -13.17 -8.14
CA PHE A 146 2.41 -12.05 -9.04
C PHE A 146 3.91 -11.85 -9.26
N PHE A 147 4.74 -12.18 -8.28
CA PHE A 147 6.19 -12.21 -8.43
C PHE A 147 6.64 -13.22 -9.49
N LEU A 148 6.09 -14.44 -9.47
CA LEU A 148 6.38 -15.47 -10.45
C LEU A 148 5.89 -15.07 -11.85
N GLU A 149 4.69 -14.50 -11.96
CA GLU A 149 4.17 -13.99 -13.23
C GLU A 149 5.01 -12.84 -13.80
N ALA A 150 5.42 -11.88 -12.97
CA ALA A 150 6.34 -10.81 -13.35
C ALA A 150 7.68 -11.35 -13.86
N ARG A 151 8.24 -12.36 -13.17
CA ARG A 151 9.49 -13.01 -13.57
C ARG A 151 9.37 -13.70 -14.93
N LYS A 152 8.27 -14.41 -15.20
CA LYS A 152 8.02 -15.03 -16.50
C LYS A 152 7.96 -13.99 -17.62
N ILE A 153 7.25 -12.87 -17.40
CA ILE A 153 7.15 -11.79 -18.38
C ILE A 153 8.52 -11.18 -18.66
N LEU A 154 9.33 -10.92 -17.62
CA LEU A 154 10.67 -10.38 -17.78
C LEU A 154 11.58 -11.32 -18.58
N ALA A 155 11.56 -12.63 -18.28
CA ALA A 155 12.36 -13.62 -19.00
C ALA A 155 11.99 -13.71 -20.49
N ASN A 156 10.70 -13.61 -20.81
CA ASN A 156 10.20 -13.71 -22.19
C ASN A 156 10.40 -12.43 -23.02
N ASN A 157 10.72 -11.30 -22.40
CA ASN A 157 10.81 -9.99 -23.06
C ASN A 157 12.19 -9.31 -22.86
N MET A 158 13.26 -10.06 -22.59
CA MET A 158 14.60 -9.50 -22.38
C MET A 158 15.09 -8.60 -23.52
N GLU A 159 14.61 -8.81 -24.75
CA GLU A 159 14.99 -8.02 -25.94
C GLU A 159 14.14 -6.75 -26.14
N LYS A 160 12.95 -6.65 -25.52
CA LYS A 160 11.99 -5.56 -25.74
C LYS A 160 11.79 -4.76 -24.46
N SER A 161 12.54 -3.65 -24.34
CA SER A 161 12.38 -2.65 -23.28
C SER A 161 12.55 -3.19 -21.85
N LEU A 162 13.81 -3.44 -21.48
CA LEU A 162 14.24 -3.76 -20.11
C LEU A 162 13.76 -2.77 -19.04
N ALA A 163 13.56 -1.49 -19.39
CA ALA A 163 13.27 -0.43 -18.43
C ALA A 163 11.93 -0.66 -17.69
N GLY A 164 10.83 -0.88 -18.41
CA GLY A 164 9.49 -1.03 -17.80
C GLY A 164 9.27 -2.38 -17.12
N TYR A 165 9.58 -3.49 -17.81
CA TYR A 165 9.39 -4.84 -17.26
C TYR A 165 10.33 -5.12 -16.08
N GLY A 166 11.57 -4.61 -16.13
CA GLY A 166 12.53 -4.71 -15.04
C GLY A 166 12.07 -3.94 -13.80
N GLN A 167 11.56 -2.72 -13.98
CA GLN A 167 11.12 -1.88 -12.86
C GLN A 167 9.99 -2.53 -12.06
N TYR A 168 8.95 -3.07 -12.71
CA TYR A 168 7.86 -3.75 -12.01
C TYR A 168 8.36 -4.92 -11.13
N PHE A 169 9.22 -5.76 -11.69
CA PHE A 169 9.80 -6.90 -10.97
C PHE A 169 10.67 -6.46 -9.78
N VAL A 170 11.45 -5.40 -9.97
CA VAL A 170 12.26 -4.80 -8.90
C VAL A 170 11.40 -4.22 -7.78
N THR A 171 10.31 -3.52 -8.11
CA THR A 171 9.34 -3.01 -7.13
C THR A 171 8.76 -4.15 -6.28
N LEU A 172 8.40 -5.28 -6.89
CA LEU A 172 7.91 -6.44 -6.14
C LEU A 172 8.98 -7.03 -5.21
N LYS A 173 10.27 -7.09 -5.62
CA LYS A 173 11.35 -7.53 -4.72
C LYS A 173 11.49 -6.63 -3.50
N TYR A 174 11.44 -5.31 -3.68
CA TYR A 174 11.49 -4.38 -2.56
C TYR A 174 10.29 -4.55 -1.64
N LEU A 175 9.10 -4.74 -2.22
CA LEU A 175 7.90 -5.02 -1.45
C LEU A 175 8.04 -6.28 -0.57
N SER A 176 8.70 -7.33 -1.07
CA SER A 176 9.02 -8.51 -0.25
C SER A 176 9.88 -8.15 0.98
N ALA A 177 10.95 -7.37 0.77
CA ALA A 177 11.84 -6.96 1.85
C ALA A 177 11.10 -6.09 2.89
N TYR A 178 10.28 -5.15 2.43
CA TYR A 178 9.50 -4.30 3.31
C TYR A 178 8.45 -5.07 4.12
N TYR A 179 7.79 -6.06 3.53
CA TYR A 179 6.88 -6.93 4.29
C TYR A 179 7.57 -7.65 5.44
N LEU A 180 8.75 -8.22 5.22
CA LEU A 180 9.50 -8.89 6.27
C LEU A 180 9.91 -7.93 7.39
N ILE A 181 10.45 -6.77 7.03
CA ILE A 181 10.85 -5.74 8.00
C ILE A 181 9.65 -5.28 8.82
N LEU A 182 8.51 -4.98 8.17
CA LEU A 182 7.30 -4.53 8.86
C LEU A 182 6.68 -5.61 9.73
N LEU A 183 6.68 -6.86 9.29
CA LEU A 183 6.17 -7.97 10.09
C LEU A 183 7.02 -8.18 11.34
N ILE A 184 8.36 -8.18 11.20
CA ILE A 184 9.30 -8.27 12.33
C ILE A 184 9.06 -7.08 13.26
N LEU A 185 8.99 -5.87 12.71
CA LEU A 185 8.72 -4.66 13.48
C LEU A 185 7.44 -4.86 14.29
N LEU A 186 6.29 -5.11 13.65
CA LEU A 186 4.99 -5.24 14.31
C LEU A 186 4.92 -6.36 15.37
N ILE A 187 5.65 -7.47 15.18
CA ILE A 187 5.69 -8.58 16.15
C ILE A 187 6.59 -8.22 17.34
N SER A 188 7.77 -7.65 17.08
CA SER A 188 8.78 -7.34 18.09
C SER A 188 8.49 -6.05 18.87
N TYR A 189 7.93 -5.04 18.21
CA TYR A 189 7.67 -3.70 18.72
C TYR A 189 6.46 -3.10 18.00
N ASN A 190 5.39 -2.74 18.72
CA ASN A 190 4.22 -2.13 18.08
C ASN A 190 4.35 -0.58 18.07
N PRO A 191 5.01 0.04 17.06
CA PRO A 191 5.34 1.47 17.09
C PRO A 191 4.10 2.36 17.15
N LEU A 192 3.03 1.96 16.48
CA LEU A 192 1.79 2.72 16.42
C LEU A 192 1.08 2.71 17.77
N GLN A 193 1.04 1.57 18.46
CA GLN A 193 0.48 1.51 19.82
C GLN A 193 1.26 2.41 20.78
N HIS A 194 2.59 2.39 20.73
CA HIS A 194 3.43 3.29 21.52
C HIS A 194 3.19 4.77 21.18
N PHE A 195 3.08 5.10 19.89
CA PHE A 195 2.82 6.45 19.42
C PHE A 195 1.46 6.97 19.90
N PHE A 196 0.39 6.17 19.81
CA PHE A 196 -0.94 6.58 20.28
C PHE A 196 -1.01 6.72 21.80
N ILE A 197 -0.36 5.84 22.56
CA ILE A 197 -0.23 5.99 24.01
C ILE A 197 0.52 7.28 24.35
N TRP A 198 1.61 7.57 23.64
CA TRP A 198 2.36 8.80 23.84
C TRP A 198 1.51 10.04 23.57
N ILE A 199 0.71 10.07 22.50
CA ILE A 199 -0.24 11.18 22.23
C ILE A 199 -1.17 11.37 23.43
N ARG A 200 -1.77 10.29 23.93
CA ARG A 200 -2.72 10.34 25.05
C ARG A 200 -2.10 10.87 26.35
N LEU A 201 -0.82 10.56 26.61
CA LEU A 201 -0.14 10.97 27.83
C LEU A 201 0.38 12.41 27.80
N ASN A 202 0.50 13.02 26.62
CA ASN A 202 1.13 14.34 26.43
C ASN A 202 0.17 15.40 25.88
N MET A 203 -1.11 15.10 25.73
CA MET A 203 -2.19 16.06 25.45
C MET A 203 -3.10 16.18 26.68
#